data_AF-A0AB37HRL9-F1
#
_entry.id   AF-A0AB37HRL9-F1
#
_cell.length_a   1.000
_cell.length_b   1.000
_cell.length_c   1.000
_cell.angle_alpha   90.00
_cell.angle_beta   90.00
_cell.angle_gamma   90.00
#
_symmetry.space_group_name_H-M   'P 1'
#
loop_
_entity.id
_entity.type
_entity.pdbx_description
1 polymer ?
#
loop_
_entity_poly.entity_id
_entity_poly.type
_entity_poly.pdbx_seq_one_letter_code
_entity_poly.pdbx_strand_id
1 'polypeptide(L)'
;MLFVFMLLIVVLSGCTMKAEAEKPKRVDKPTPVTSEKPEVEEMEIPETINSQEIDTSTWIDVDAPARIPILMYHSISSGNSLRVPPDEFRKHMKWLHDNGYYTLTPEEAYIVLTENKKPSEKTVFITFDDGYEDNYIDAYPILKEYGFKATIFMIGKYIDKKNHLTEAQMKEMNQNGISIESHTFNHLELPRLSDSQQLDDLTRSKQLFDQLLDQETSIICYPVGRYNEVTKTYAEQSGYKMGVTTEPGAASSEQGMYTLHRIRITPGMSTQWFGQLVENGNH
;
A
#
# COMPACT_ATOMS: atom_id res chain seq x y z
N MET A 1 -45.51 -18.63 65.63
CA MET A 1 -44.93 -19.94 65.24
C MET A 1 -43.65 -19.67 64.48
N LEU A 2 -42.55 -20.19 65.01
CA LEU A 2 -41.16 -19.99 64.62
C LEU A 2 -40.91 -20.50 63.19
N PHE A 3 -40.37 -19.66 62.30
CA PHE A 3 -39.80 -20.12 61.04
C PHE A 3 -38.37 -20.61 61.30
N VAL A 4 -38.18 -21.92 61.14
CA VAL A 4 -36.91 -22.62 61.28
C VAL A 4 -36.02 -22.26 60.09
N PHE A 5 -34.95 -21.51 60.33
CA PHE A 5 -33.84 -21.33 59.39
C PHE A 5 -33.03 -22.63 59.34
N MET A 6 -33.09 -23.35 58.22
CA MET A 6 -32.21 -24.49 57.95
C MET A 6 -30.90 -23.96 57.35
N LEU A 7 -29.87 -23.95 58.18
CA LEU A 7 -28.49 -23.56 57.87
C LEU A 7 -27.87 -24.57 56.89
N LEU A 8 -27.53 -24.13 55.68
CA LEU A 8 -26.79 -24.91 54.69
C LEU A 8 -25.29 -24.88 55.06
N ILE A 9 -24.75 -26.00 55.55
CA ILE A 9 -23.32 -26.17 55.81
C ILE A 9 -22.66 -26.55 54.47
N VAL A 10 -21.90 -25.62 53.88
CA VAL A 10 -20.99 -25.91 52.76
C VAL A 10 -19.64 -26.32 53.36
N VAL A 11 -19.30 -27.60 53.20
CA VAL A 11 -17.98 -28.15 53.56
C VAL A 11 -16.99 -27.72 52.49
N LEU A 12 -16.07 -26.81 52.84
CA LEU A 12 -14.91 -26.47 52.03
C LEU A 12 -13.86 -27.58 52.16
N SER A 13 -13.85 -28.54 51.23
CA SER A 13 -12.72 -29.45 51.06
C SER A 13 -11.60 -28.75 50.30
N GLY A 14 -10.58 -28.32 51.03
CA GLY A 14 -9.33 -27.83 50.46
C GLY A 14 -8.51 -28.98 49.86
N CYS A 15 -8.26 -28.92 48.55
CA CYS A 15 -7.21 -29.70 47.92
C CYS A 15 -5.88 -28.95 48.05
N THR A 16 -5.06 -29.36 49.01
CA THR A 16 -3.63 -29.02 49.08
C THR A 16 -2.83 -30.03 48.25
N MET A 17 -2.41 -29.65 47.04
CA MET A 17 -1.36 -30.37 46.33
C MET A 17 0.00 -29.85 46.81
N LYS A 18 0.74 -30.70 47.53
CA LYS A 18 2.18 -30.55 47.75
C LYS A 18 2.90 -30.81 46.43
N ALA A 19 3.58 -29.82 45.89
CA ALA A 19 4.61 -30.02 44.88
C ALA A 19 5.93 -30.30 45.61
N GLU A 20 6.46 -31.52 45.47
CA GLU A 20 7.85 -31.82 45.82
C GLU A 20 8.76 -31.30 44.71
N ALA A 21 9.75 -30.48 45.09
CA ALA A 21 10.76 -29.95 44.18
C ALA A 21 11.85 -31.00 43.95
N GLU A 22 11.98 -31.51 42.72
CA GLU A 22 13.15 -32.30 42.30
C GLU A 22 14.39 -31.41 42.17
N LYS A 23 15.52 -31.89 42.71
CA LYS A 23 16.84 -31.23 42.59
C LYS A 23 17.40 -31.41 41.17
N PRO A 24 18.08 -30.40 40.60
CA PRO A 24 18.59 -30.48 39.23
C PRO A 24 19.74 -31.50 39.13
N LYS A 25 19.66 -32.38 38.13
CA LYS A 25 20.75 -33.28 37.73
C LYS A 25 21.86 -32.47 37.05
N ARG A 26 23.10 -32.71 37.46
CA ARG A 26 24.33 -32.13 36.88
C ARG A 26 24.49 -32.66 35.45
N VAL A 27 24.48 -31.75 34.47
CA VAL A 27 24.76 -32.08 33.07
C VAL A 27 26.26 -31.92 32.83
N ASP A 28 26.92 -32.98 32.36
CA ASP A 28 28.34 -32.96 32.00
C ASP A 28 28.58 -32.06 30.78
N LYS A 29 29.72 -31.36 30.78
CA LYS A 29 30.16 -30.43 29.73
C LYS A 29 30.45 -31.20 28.44
N PRO A 30 29.90 -30.81 27.27
CA PRO A 30 30.29 -31.43 26.01
C PRO A 30 31.70 -31.00 25.59
N THR A 31 32.46 -31.98 25.11
CA THR A 31 33.79 -31.84 24.48
C THR A 31 33.67 -31.10 23.14
N PRO A 32 34.67 -30.30 22.71
CA PRO A 32 34.54 -29.54 21.46
C PRO A 32 34.63 -30.49 20.27
N VAL A 33 33.58 -30.53 19.47
CA VAL A 33 33.60 -31.12 18.13
C VAL A 33 33.95 -30.00 17.16
N THR A 34 35.11 -30.11 16.51
CA THR A 34 35.45 -29.29 15.34
C THR A 34 34.48 -29.62 14.21
N SER A 35 33.55 -28.71 13.92
CA SER A 35 32.73 -28.74 12.71
C SER A 35 33.41 -27.93 11.62
N GLU A 36 33.78 -28.58 10.53
CA GLU A 36 34.15 -27.91 9.28
C GLU A 36 32.97 -27.07 8.78
N LYS A 37 33.27 -25.85 8.36
CA LYS A 37 32.33 -24.84 7.89
C LYS A 37 31.82 -25.26 6.51
N PRO A 38 30.51 -25.37 6.24
CA PRO A 38 30.05 -25.49 4.86
C PRO A 38 30.32 -24.17 4.14
N GLU A 39 30.96 -24.27 2.99
CA GLU A 39 31.12 -23.18 2.03
C GLU A 39 29.73 -22.83 1.49
N VAL A 40 29.21 -21.68 1.93
CA VAL A 40 27.98 -21.11 1.39
C VAL A 40 28.40 -20.36 0.13
N GLU A 41 27.99 -20.85 -1.04
CA GLU A 41 28.06 -20.05 -2.26
C GLU A 41 27.29 -18.74 -2.02
N GLU A 42 28.04 -17.65 -2.04
CA GLU A 42 27.52 -16.29 -1.95
C GLU A 42 26.71 -16.04 -3.22
N MET A 43 25.39 -16.24 -3.13
CA MET A 43 24.49 -15.82 -4.18
C MET A 43 24.55 -14.30 -4.20
N GLU A 44 25.14 -13.74 -5.26
CA GLU A 44 25.24 -12.29 -5.47
C GLU A 44 23.85 -11.68 -5.33
N ILE A 45 23.65 -10.95 -4.23
CA ILE A 45 22.49 -10.09 -4.04
C ILE A 45 22.69 -8.93 -5.02
N PRO A 46 21.79 -8.71 -5.99
CA PRO A 46 21.95 -7.62 -6.94
C PRO A 46 22.00 -6.30 -6.18
N GLU A 47 23.04 -5.52 -6.46
CA GLU A 47 23.24 -4.19 -5.94
C GLU A 47 22.04 -3.29 -6.27
N THR A 48 21.46 -2.68 -5.24
CA THR A 48 20.74 -1.40 -5.24
C THR A 48 19.69 -1.17 -6.34
N ILE A 49 18.40 -1.09 -5.96
CA ILE A 49 17.37 -0.43 -6.77
C ILE A 49 17.55 1.09 -6.62
N ASN A 50 18.65 1.62 -7.17
CA ASN A 50 18.92 3.04 -7.19
C ASN A 50 18.57 3.60 -8.57
N SER A 51 17.50 4.40 -8.62
CA SER A 51 17.04 5.29 -9.71
C SER A 51 17.76 5.12 -11.06
N GLN A 52 17.42 4.09 -11.83
CA GLN A 52 17.76 4.14 -13.25
C GLN A 52 16.91 5.24 -13.88
N GLU A 53 17.56 6.22 -14.50
CA GLU A 53 16.86 7.24 -15.28
C GLU A 53 15.92 6.55 -16.27
N ILE A 54 14.64 6.93 -16.24
CA ILE A 54 13.63 6.37 -17.15
C ILE A 54 13.98 6.86 -18.56
N ASP A 55 14.30 5.94 -19.46
CA ASP A 55 14.52 6.26 -20.86
C ASP A 55 13.19 6.64 -21.53
N THR A 56 13.03 7.94 -21.79
CA THR A 56 11.85 8.51 -22.45
C THR A 56 12.06 8.74 -23.95
N SER A 57 13.16 8.28 -24.54
CA SER A 57 13.51 8.56 -25.95
C SER A 57 12.49 8.00 -26.96
N THR A 58 11.75 6.96 -26.58
CA THR A 58 10.69 6.34 -27.40
C THR A 58 9.28 6.79 -27.00
N TRP A 59 9.14 7.69 -26.03
CA TRP A 59 7.83 8.15 -25.58
C TRP A 59 7.22 9.11 -26.59
N ILE A 60 5.89 9.16 -26.56
CA ILE A 60 5.08 9.95 -27.48
C ILE A 60 4.82 11.31 -26.85
N ASP A 61 5.14 12.40 -27.56
CA ASP A 61 4.79 13.76 -27.13
C ASP A 61 3.27 14.00 -27.25
N VAL A 62 2.72 14.75 -26.29
CA VAL A 62 1.30 15.10 -26.23
C VAL A 62 1.14 16.61 -26.39
N ASP A 63 0.35 17.04 -27.38
CA ASP A 63 0.16 18.46 -27.75
C ASP A 63 -0.63 19.30 -26.71
N ALA A 64 -1.20 18.65 -25.69
CA ALA A 64 -2.00 19.25 -24.63
C ALA A 64 -1.56 18.68 -23.27
N PRO A 65 -1.92 19.33 -22.15
CA PRO A 65 -1.65 18.79 -20.81
C PRO A 65 -2.07 17.32 -20.72
N ALA A 66 -1.10 16.45 -20.42
CA ALA A 66 -1.35 15.03 -20.40
C ALA A 66 -2.38 14.64 -19.33
N ARG A 67 -3.27 13.73 -19.70
CA ARG A 67 -4.30 13.17 -18.82
C ARG A 67 -3.99 11.72 -18.50
N ILE A 68 -4.16 11.35 -17.23
CA ILE A 68 -3.97 9.98 -16.73
C ILE A 68 -5.24 9.52 -16.00
N PRO A 69 -5.87 8.40 -16.39
CA PRO A 69 -6.83 7.74 -15.52
C PRO A 69 -6.11 7.09 -14.34
N ILE A 70 -6.16 7.73 -13.17
CA ILE A 70 -5.67 7.15 -11.91
C ILE A 70 -6.82 6.37 -11.27
N LEU A 71 -6.74 5.04 -11.27
CA LEU A 71 -7.76 4.16 -10.70
C LEU A 71 -7.58 4.06 -9.20
N MET A 72 -8.65 4.30 -8.44
CA MET A 72 -8.66 4.21 -6.98
C MET A 72 -9.42 2.97 -6.53
N TYR A 73 -8.67 1.93 -6.18
CA TYR A 73 -9.12 0.74 -5.45
C TYR A 73 -8.81 0.89 -3.96
N HIS A 74 -9.36 0.01 -3.11
CA HIS A 74 -9.01 -0.09 -1.69
C HIS A 74 -8.75 -1.55 -1.34
N SER A 75 -9.81 -2.33 -1.12
CA SER A 75 -9.73 -3.75 -0.76
C SER A 75 -10.20 -4.63 -1.91
N ILE A 76 -9.45 -5.71 -2.19
CA ILE A 76 -9.82 -6.74 -3.17
C ILE A 76 -10.48 -7.90 -2.43
N SER A 77 -11.71 -7.65 -1.98
CA SER A 77 -12.52 -8.57 -1.18
C SER A 77 -14.01 -8.31 -1.44
N SER A 78 -14.89 -8.77 -0.56
CA SER A 78 -16.34 -8.56 -0.66
C SER A 78 -16.94 -7.88 0.57
N GLY A 79 -18.11 -7.27 0.38
CA GLY A 79 -19.02 -6.89 1.46
C GLY A 79 -19.49 -5.43 1.49
N ASN A 80 -18.67 -4.47 1.08
CA ASN A 80 -19.04 -3.04 1.08
C ASN A 80 -18.53 -2.30 -0.17
N SER A 81 -18.85 -1.01 -0.30
CA SER A 81 -18.55 -0.20 -1.49
C SER A 81 -17.06 0.09 -1.75
N LEU A 82 -16.16 -0.27 -0.83
CA LEU A 82 -14.71 -0.17 -0.99
C LEU A 82 -14.05 -1.51 -1.35
N ARG A 83 -14.85 -2.58 -1.45
CA ARG A 83 -14.36 -3.96 -1.61
C ARG A 83 -14.77 -4.51 -2.96
N VAL A 84 -13.84 -4.50 -3.91
CA VAL A 84 -14.04 -5.06 -5.24
C VAL A 84 -13.71 -6.56 -5.21
N PRO A 85 -14.64 -7.46 -5.57
CA PRO A 85 -14.36 -8.90 -5.55
C PRO A 85 -13.16 -9.28 -6.43
N PRO A 86 -12.33 -10.26 -6.04
CA PRO A 86 -11.17 -10.70 -6.83
C PRO A 86 -11.50 -11.06 -8.29
N ASP A 87 -12.63 -11.73 -8.53
CA ASP A 87 -13.08 -12.07 -9.89
C ASP A 87 -13.45 -10.84 -10.74
N GLU A 88 -13.96 -9.80 -10.10
CA GLU A 88 -14.28 -8.52 -10.77
C GLU A 88 -12.99 -7.76 -11.08
N PHE A 89 -12.08 -7.65 -10.10
CA PHE A 89 -10.76 -7.06 -10.29
C PHE A 89 -9.99 -7.75 -11.41
N ARG A 90 -9.99 -9.09 -11.45
CA ARG A 90 -9.41 -9.89 -12.55
C ARG A 90 -9.98 -9.51 -13.91
N LYS A 91 -11.29 -9.32 -14.03
CA LYS A 91 -11.93 -8.90 -15.29
C LYS A 91 -11.50 -7.49 -15.70
N HIS A 92 -11.33 -6.58 -14.73
CA HIS A 92 -10.79 -5.24 -15.01
C HIS A 92 -9.35 -5.30 -15.53
N MET A 93 -8.48 -6.07 -14.87
CA MET A 93 -7.08 -6.21 -15.29
C MET A 93 -6.98 -6.89 -16.66
N LYS A 94 -7.75 -7.97 -16.88
CA LYS A 94 -7.83 -8.62 -18.18
C LYS A 94 -8.26 -7.64 -19.28
N TRP A 95 -9.26 -6.78 -19.01
CA TRP A 95 -9.70 -5.80 -19.99
C TRP A 95 -8.62 -4.77 -20.31
N LEU A 96 -7.89 -4.26 -19.31
CA LEU A 96 -6.75 -3.36 -19.55
C LEU A 96 -5.71 -4.05 -20.44
N HIS A 97 -5.38 -5.31 -20.14
CA HIS A 97 -4.37 -6.08 -20.87
C HIS A 97 -4.80 -6.32 -22.32
N ASP A 98 -6.01 -6.85 -22.53
CA ASP A 98 -6.55 -7.13 -23.87
C ASP A 98 -6.66 -5.87 -24.74
N ASN A 99 -6.77 -4.68 -24.13
CA ASN A 99 -6.87 -3.40 -24.82
C ASN A 99 -5.55 -2.63 -24.94
N GLY A 100 -4.42 -3.24 -24.53
CA GLY A 100 -3.08 -2.71 -24.73
C GLY A 100 -2.70 -1.54 -23.82
N TYR A 101 -3.22 -1.51 -22.59
CA TYR A 101 -2.88 -0.47 -21.62
C TYR A 101 -1.49 -0.66 -21.02
N TYR A 102 -0.75 0.45 -20.93
CA TYR A 102 0.49 0.56 -20.17
C TYR A 102 0.19 1.04 -18.75
N THR A 103 0.69 0.31 -17.74
CA THR A 103 0.53 0.68 -16.33
C THR A 103 1.72 1.48 -15.83
N LEU A 104 1.47 2.69 -15.31
CA LEU A 104 2.50 3.62 -14.85
C LEU A 104 2.96 3.31 -13.42
N THR A 105 4.25 3.52 -13.18
CA THR A 105 4.84 3.80 -11.85
C THR A 105 4.60 5.24 -11.41
N PRO A 106 4.80 5.60 -10.13
CA PRO A 106 4.80 6.99 -9.68
C PRO A 106 5.77 7.88 -10.48
N GLU A 107 6.98 7.41 -10.77
CA GLU A 107 8.01 8.16 -11.48
C GLU A 107 7.59 8.41 -12.94
N GLU A 108 7.06 7.38 -13.61
CA GLU A 108 6.53 7.53 -14.97
C GLU A 108 5.32 8.47 -14.99
N ALA A 109 4.42 8.39 -14.00
CA ALA A 109 3.28 9.31 -13.90
C ALA A 109 3.73 10.77 -13.70
N TYR A 110 4.79 11.00 -12.92
CA TYR A 110 5.38 12.33 -12.76
C TYR A 110 5.91 12.89 -14.08
N ILE A 111 6.66 12.08 -14.85
CA ILE A 111 7.16 12.47 -16.19
C ILE A 111 5.98 12.76 -17.12
N VAL A 112 4.97 11.89 -17.16
CA VAL A 112 3.79 12.09 -18.01
C VAL A 112 3.13 13.44 -17.76
N LEU A 113 2.92 13.80 -16.49
CA LEU A 113 2.22 15.03 -16.11
C LEU A 113 3.06 16.30 -16.27
N THR A 114 4.38 16.20 -16.13
CA THR A 114 5.28 17.37 -16.15
C THR A 114 5.91 17.63 -17.52
N GLU A 115 6.20 16.58 -18.29
CA GLU A 115 6.82 16.68 -19.61
C GLU A 115 5.84 16.51 -20.77
N ASN A 116 4.58 16.14 -20.50
CA ASN A 116 3.57 15.84 -21.52
C ASN A 116 4.03 14.77 -22.52
N LYS A 117 4.71 13.73 -22.01
CA LYS A 117 5.14 12.57 -22.79
C LYS A 117 4.51 11.30 -22.25
N LYS A 118 4.13 10.36 -23.10
CA LYS A 118 3.55 9.08 -22.66
C LYS A 118 4.31 7.88 -23.21
N PRO A 119 4.49 6.81 -22.41
CA PRO A 119 5.07 5.56 -22.90
C PRO A 119 4.16 4.82 -23.90
N SER A 120 2.86 5.16 -23.93
CA SER A 120 1.85 4.59 -24.82
C SER A 120 0.67 5.55 -24.96
N GLU A 121 -0.07 5.47 -26.06
CA GLU A 121 -1.36 6.17 -26.23
C GLU A 121 -2.37 5.80 -25.14
N LYS A 122 -2.31 4.56 -24.66
CA LYS A 122 -3.19 4.03 -23.61
C LYS A 122 -2.39 3.82 -22.35
N THR A 123 -2.45 4.78 -21.43
CA THR A 123 -1.87 4.67 -20.10
C THR A 123 -2.94 4.60 -19.02
N VAL A 124 -2.60 3.98 -17.91
CA VAL A 124 -3.43 3.93 -16.71
C VAL A 124 -2.52 3.87 -15.48
N PHE A 125 -2.94 4.49 -14.39
CA PHE A 125 -2.23 4.39 -13.12
C PHE A 125 -3.10 3.69 -12.09
N ILE A 126 -2.73 2.46 -11.73
CA ILE A 126 -3.51 1.62 -10.82
C ILE A 126 -3.06 1.90 -9.38
N THR A 127 -3.98 2.35 -8.53
CA THR A 127 -3.68 2.67 -7.12
C THR A 127 -4.62 1.95 -6.14
N PHE A 128 -4.09 1.61 -4.98
CA PHE A 128 -4.81 1.02 -3.84
C PHE A 128 -4.59 1.88 -2.59
N ASP A 129 -5.66 2.22 -1.89
CA ASP A 129 -5.58 2.93 -0.61
C ASP A 129 -5.57 1.95 0.58
N ASP A 130 -5.11 2.44 1.73
CA ASP A 130 -5.09 1.82 3.06
C ASP A 130 -4.08 0.68 3.30
N GLY A 131 -3.65 -0.04 2.26
CA GLY A 131 -2.69 -1.13 2.37
C GLY A 131 -3.24 -2.38 3.07
N TYR A 132 -4.42 -2.83 2.63
CA TYR A 132 -5.05 -4.06 3.09
C TYR A 132 -4.23 -5.29 2.70
N GLU A 133 -4.28 -6.33 3.53
CA GLU A 133 -3.59 -7.61 3.28
C GLU A 133 -4.06 -8.30 1.99
N ASP A 134 -5.32 -8.10 1.59
CA ASP A 134 -5.86 -8.62 0.33
C ASP A 134 -5.22 -7.99 -0.93
N ASN A 135 -4.54 -6.84 -0.80
CA ASN A 135 -3.74 -6.29 -1.88
C ASN A 135 -2.57 -7.24 -2.22
N TYR A 136 -2.03 -7.95 -1.23
CA TYR A 136 -1.00 -8.97 -1.44
C TYR A 136 -1.59 -10.34 -1.80
N ILE A 137 -2.64 -10.79 -1.10
CA ILE A 137 -3.17 -12.16 -1.28
C ILE A 137 -3.93 -12.30 -2.60
N ASP A 138 -4.72 -11.29 -2.98
CA ASP A 138 -5.64 -11.37 -4.12
C ASP A 138 -5.18 -10.49 -5.28
N ALA A 139 -4.86 -9.21 -5.03
CA ALA A 139 -4.55 -8.27 -6.11
C ALA A 139 -3.19 -8.55 -6.76
N TYR A 140 -2.14 -8.74 -5.97
CA TYR A 140 -0.77 -8.92 -6.45
C TYR A 140 -0.60 -10.11 -7.42
N PRO A 141 -1.11 -11.34 -7.15
CA PRO A 141 -1.04 -12.44 -8.11
C PRO A 141 -1.72 -12.14 -9.45
N ILE A 142 -2.83 -11.40 -9.42
CA ILE A 142 -3.57 -10.99 -10.63
C ILE A 142 -2.75 -9.95 -11.42
N LEU A 143 -2.15 -8.97 -10.75
CA LEU A 143 -1.30 -7.97 -11.40
C LEU A 143 -0.09 -8.64 -12.08
N LYS A 144 0.56 -9.59 -11.40
CA LYS A 144 1.67 -10.38 -11.97
C LYS A 144 1.26 -11.16 -13.21
N GLU A 145 0.07 -11.76 -13.23
CA GLU A 145 -0.43 -12.52 -14.40
C GLU A 145 -0.46 -11.67 -15.67
N TYR A 146 -0.77 -10.38 -15.56
CA TYR A 146 -0.83 -9.45 -16.68
C TYR A 146 0.43 -8.58 -16.85
N GLY A 147 1.47 -8.80 -16.03
CA GLY A 147 2.70 -8.00 -16.06
C GLY A 147 2.49 -6.53 -15.69
N PHE A 148 1.49 -6.24 -14.85
CA PHE A 148 1.11 -4.88 -14.49
C PHE A 148 1.83 -4.36 -13.26
N LYS A 149 2.18 -3.08 -13.34
CA LYS A 149 2.65 -2.25 -12.24
C LYS A 149 1.44 -1.62 -11.53
N ALA A 150 1.57 -1.35 -10.25
CA ALA A 150 0.58 -0.62 -9.46
C ALA A 150 1.24 0.09 -8.27
N THR A 151 0.48 0.96 -7.61
CA THR A 151 0.91 1.63 -6.38
C THR A 151 -0.05 1.32 -5.23
N ILE A 152 0.51 1.02 -4.06
CA ILE A 152 -0.24 0.87 -2.81
C ILE A 152 0.14 2.03 -1.89
N PHE A 153 -0.84 2.85 -1.52
CA PHE A 153 -0.69 3.87 -0.51
C PHE A 153 -0.87 3.24 0.87
N MET A 154 0.24 2.98 1.55
CA MET A 154 0.27 2.29 2.85
C MET A 154 0.16 3.28 4.01
N ILE A 155 -0.66 2.94 5.01
CA ILE A 155 -0.75 3.69 6.27
C ILE A 155 0.41 3.24 7.19
N GLY A 156 1.32 4.17 7.52
CA GLY A 156 2.54 3.81 8.26
C GLY A 156 2.29 3.12 9.61
N LYS A 157 1.29 3.55 10.37
CA LYS A 157 0.95 2.96 11.69
C LYS A 157 0.35 1.55 11.60
N TYR A 158 -0.12 1.14 10.42
CA TYR A 158 -0.83 -0.13 10.22
C TYR A 158 0.04 -1.25 9.65
N ILE A 159 1.32 -0.99 9.39
CA ILE A 159 2.29 -2.03 9.06
C ILE A 159 2.28 -3.11 10.15
N ASP A 160 2.26 -4.37 9.70
CA ASP A 160 2.21 -5.58 10.53
C ASP A 160 0.98 -5.66 11.47
N LYS A 161 -0.06 -4.85 11.22
CA LYS A 161 -1.34 -4.96 11.91
C LYS A 161 -2.24 -5.95 11.20
N LYS A 162 -3.20 -6.47 11.96
CA LYS A 162 -4.20 -7.41 11.45
C LYS A 162 -4.90 -6.82 10.20
N ASN A 163 -5.03 -7.66 9.16
CA ASN A 163 -5.65 -7.34 7.87
C ASN A 163 -4.91 -6.26 7.05
N HIS A 164 -3.66 -5.94 7.39
CA HIS A 164 -2.83 -4.98 6.64
C HIS A 164 -1.53 -5.65 6.22
N LEU A 165 -0.86 -5.03 5.25
CA LEU A 165 0.41 -5.52 4.74
C LEU A 165 1.48 -5.59 5.84
N THR A 166 2.28 -6.65 5.75
CA THR A 166 3.51 -6.81 6.53
C THR A 166 4.68 -6.16 5.82
N GLU A 167 5.74 -5.85 6.57
CA GLU A 167 7.01 -5.37 5.99
C GLU A 167 7.54 -6.31 4.90
N ALA A 168 7.49 -7.63 5.14
CA ALA A 168 7.98 -8.64 4.19
C ALA A 168 7.17 -8.64 2.89
N GLN A 169 5.85 -8.55 2.97
CA GLN A 169 4.97 -8.49 1.79
C GLN A 169 5.22 -7.22 0.97
N MET A 170 5.39 -6.07 1.64
CA MET A 170 5.72 -4.81 0.97
C MET A 170 7.05 -4.89 0.23
N LYS A 171 8.10 -5.43 0.86
CA LYS A 171 9.42 -5.61 0.24
C LYS A 171 9.37 -6.53 -0.97
N GLU A 172 8.66 -7.65 -0.88
CA GLU A 172 8.48 -8.57 -2.02
C GLU A 172 7.81 -7.86 -3.19
N MET A 173 6.69 -7.19 -2.95
CA MET A 173 5.93 -6.48 -3.99
C MET A 173 6.76 -5.35 -4.62
N ASN A 174 7.49 -4.58 -3.80
CA ASN A 174 8.35 -3.49 -4.25
C ASN A 174 9.46 -3.94 -5.19
N GLN A 175 10.12 -5.06 -4.87
CA GLN A 175 11.12 -5.68 -5.74
C GLN A 175 10.55 -6.25 -7.05
N ASN A 176 9.23 -6.35 -7.16
CA ASN A 176 8.54 -6.98 -8.29
C ASN A 176 7.54 -6.03 -8.99
N GLY A 177 7.82 -4.73 -8.98
CA GLY A 177 7.12 -3.74 -9.82
C GLY A 177 5.86 -3.13 -9.21
N ILE A 178 5.62 -3.32 -7.91
CA ILE A 178 4.54 -2.63 -7.17
C ILE A 178 5.16 -1.55 -6.27
N SER A 179 4.86 -0.28 -6.53
CA SER A 179 5.35 0.80 -5.67
C SER A 179 4.56 0.84 -4.35
N ILE A 180 5.25 1.03 -3.24
CA ILE A 180 4.62 1.28 -1.94
C ILE A 180 4.87 2.75 -1.60
N GLU A 181 3.79 3.49 -1.42
CA GLU A 181 3.81 4.94 -1.27
C GLU A 181 3.03 5.36 -0.03
N SER A 182 3.00 6.66 0.25
CA SER A 182 2.50 7.15 1.53
C SER A 182 0.97 7.33 1.54
N HIS A 183 0.32 6.81 2.59
CA HIS A 183 -1.04 7.20 2.97
C HIS A 183 -1.08 7.89 4.34
N THR A 184 -0.07 8.70 4.63
CA THR A 184 0.20 9.32 5.94
C THR A 184 0.60 8.28 7.00
N PHE A 185 1.12 8.75 8.14
CA PHE A 185 1.49 7.86 9.23
C PHE A 185 0.26 7.44 10.04
N ASN A 186 -0.59 8.39 10.45
CA ASN A 186 -1.72 8.11 11.34
C ASN A 186 -3.09 7.93 10.66
N HIS A 187 -3.22 8.25 9.37
CA HIS A 187 -4.49 8.21 8.64
C HIS A 187 -5.59 9.10 9.26
N LEU A 188 -5.22 10.36 9.53
CA LEU A 188 -6.13 11.38 10.05
C LEU A 188 -6.50 12.40 8.96
N GLU A 189 -7.67 13.03 9.10
CA GLU A 189 -8.03 14.17 8.26
C GLU A 189 -7.06 15.34 8.53
N LEU A 190 -6.06 15.51 7.65
CA LEU A 190 -4.98 16.48 7.82
C LEU A 190 -5.48 17.91 8.13
N PRO A 191 -6.54 18.45 7.50
CA PRO A 191 -7.04 19.78 7.82
C PRO A 191 -7.58 19.97 9.25
N ARG A 192 -7.77 18.89 10.02
CA ARG A 192 -8.18 18.95 11.42
C ARG A 192 -7.01 18.98 12.41
N LEU A 193 -5.80 18.81 11.91
CA LEU A 193 -4.57 18.83 12.71
C LEU A 193 -3.96 20.23 12.72
N SER A 194 -3.17 20.54 13.75
CA SER A 194 -2.34 21.74 13.73
C SER A 194 -1.28 21.66 12.63
N ASP A 195 -0.76 22.82 12.22
CA ASP A 195 0.29 22.94 11.22
C ASP A 195 1.48 22.00 11.47
N SER A 196 1.99 22.02 12.71
CA SER A 196 3.09 21.15 13.15
C SER A 196 2.75 19.65 13.09
N GLN A 197 1.50 19.28 13.37
CA GLN A 197 1.04 17.89 13.32
C GLN A 197 0.90 17.40 11.89
N GLN A 198 0.43 18.25 10.97
CA GLN A 198 0.36 17.89 9.54
C GLN A 198 1.76 17.65 8.97
N LEU A 199 2.69 18.59 9.22
CA LEU A 199 4.06 18.48 8.74
C LEU A 199 4.79 17.26 9.33
N ASP A 200 4.66 17.03 10.64
CA ASP A 200 5.26 15.86 11.31
C ASP A 200 4.73 14.55 10.72
N ASP A 201 3.41 14.41 10.55
CA ASP A 201 2.80 13.19 10.04
C ASP A 201 3.25 12.87 8.60
N LEU A 202 3.23 13.89 7.73
CA LEU A 202 3.67 13.79 6.33
C LEU A 202 5.16 13.43 6.21
N THR A 203 6.01 14.13 6.98
CA THR A 203 7.47 13.93 6.98
C THR A 203 7.82 12.55 7.52
N ARG A 204 7.22 12.16 8.65
CA ARG A 204 7.44 10.86 9.28
C ARG A 204 7.03 9.71 8.38
N SER A 205 5.89 9.84 7.69
CA SER A 205 5.41 8.82 6.76
C SER A 205 6.38 8.63 5.60
N LYS A 206 6.86 9.73 4.98
CA LYS A 206 7.85 9.66 3.91
C LYS A 206 9.13 8.98 4.38
N GLN A 207 9.70 9.46 5.50
CA GLN A 207 10.94 8.92 6.05
C GLN A 207 10.82 7.43 6.40
N LEU A 208 9.66 6.99 6.89
CA LEU A 208 9.40 5.59 7.19
C LEU A 208 9.53 4.72 5.93
N PHE A 209 8.86 5.08 4.83
CA PHE A 209 8.87 4.27 3.61
C PHE A 209 10.21 4.38 2.86
N ASP A 210 10.83 5.56 2.85
CA ASP A 210 12.17 5.75 2.29
C ASP A 210 13.19 4.82 3.00
N GLN A 211 13.14 4.73 4.33
CA GLN A 211 14.04 3.87 5.11
C GLN A 211 13.71 2.39 5.00
N LEU A 212 12.43 2.03 5.01
CA LEU A 212 12.00 0.62 5.05
C LEU A 212 12.26 -0.09 3.71
N LEU A 213 12.16 0.65 2.60
CA LEU A 213 12.23 0.10 1.24
C LEU A 213 13.46 0.56 0.45
N ASP A 214 14.31 1.42 1.03
CA ASP A 214 15.46 2.01 0.35
C ASP A 214 15.05 2.70 -0.97
N GLN A 215 14.05 3.57 -0.87
CA GLN A 215 13.43 4.26 -2.02
C GLN A 215 13.27 5.76 -1.80
N GLU A 216 12.82 6.47 -2.84
CA GLU A 216 12.36 7.86 -2.75
C GLU A 216 10.84 7.92 -2.90
N THR A 217 10.10 7.81 -1.80
CA THR A 217 8.63 7.94 -1.76
C THR A 217 8.21 9.29 -2.35
N SER A 218 7.52 9.26 -3.48
CA SER A 218 7.34 10.42 -4.35
C SER A 218 5.89 10.92 -4.39
N ILE A 219 4.93 10.13 -3.92
CA ILE A 219 3.51 10.48 -3.99
C ILE A 219 2.77 10.22 -2.67
N ILE A 220 1.88 11.16 -2.31
CA ILE A 220 1.02 11.08 -1.12
C ILE A 220 -0.45 10.88 -1.54
N CYS A 221 -1.15 9.97 -0.87
CA CYS A 221 -2.62 9.92 -0.90
C CYS A 221 -3.17 10.54 0.39
N TYR A 222 -4.05 11.55 0.28
CA TYR A 222 -4.63 12.19 1.47
C TYR A 222 -5.78 11.34 2.04
N PRO A 223 -5.78 11.03 3.35
CA PRO A 223 -6.84 10.28 4.00
C PRO A 223 -8.21 10.90 3.73
N VAL A 224 -9.15 10.06 3.31
CA VAL A 224 -10.51 10.43 2.90
C VAL A 224 -10.60 11.60 1.90
N GLY A 225 -9.52 11.86 1.15
CA GLY A 225 -9.40 12.93 0.16
C GLY A 225 -9.38 14.35 0.72
N ARG A 226 -9.15 14.54 2.03
CA ARG A 226 -9.22 15.86 2.68
C ARG A 226 -7.85 16.52 2.77
N TYR A 227 -7.76 17.73 2.26
CA TYR A 227 -6.57 18.59 2.27
C TYR A 227 -6.98 20.07 2.33
N ASN A 228 -6.05 20.95 2.66
CA ASN A 228 -6.16 22.39 2.49
C ASN A 228 -4.85 22.96 1.88
N GLU A 229 -4.76 24.29 1.70
CA GLU A 229 -3.56 24.92 1.13
C GLU A 229 -2.28 24.59 1.92
N VAL A 230 -2.38 24.63 3.25
CA VAL A 230 -1.26 24.31 4.15
C VAL A 230 -0.84 22.84 4.02
N THR A 231 -1.80 21.91 3.87
CA THR A 231 -1.51 20.49 3.62
C THR A 231 -0.66 20.30 2.37
N LYS A 232 -0.99 20.98 1.26
CA LYS A 232 -0.21 20.90 0.01
C LYS A 232 1.20 21.44 0.20
N THR A 233 1.34 22.58 0.87
CA THR A 233 2.64 23.17 1.19
C THR A 233 3.49 22.21 2.03
N TYR A 234 2.91 21.53 3.01
CA TYR A 234 3.67 20.57 3.83
C TYR A 234 3.97 19.25 3.12
N ALA A 235 3.12 18.82 2.19
CA ALA A 235 3.47 17.69 1.33
C ALA A 235 4.71 18.01 0.48
N GLU A 236 4.73 19.18 -0.15
CA GLU A 236 5.89 19.66 -0.91
C GLU A 236 7.14 19.82 -0.02
N GLN A 237 7.01 20.47 1.15
CA GLN A 237 8.13 20.63 2.09
C GLN A 237 8.66 19.31 2.64
N SER A 238 7.80 18.30 2.75
CA SER A 238 8.21 16.94 3.15
C SER A 238 8.98 16.23 2.04
N GLY A 239 8.93 16.72 0.80
CA GLY A 239 9.64 16.15 -0.35
C GLY A 239 8.83 15.18 -1.20
N TYR A 240 7.50 15.17 -1.08
CA TYR A 240 6.66 14.52 -2.09
C TYR A 240 6.70 15.32 -3.39
N LYS A 241 6.52 14.67 -4.53
CA LYS A 241 6.44 15.28 -5.87
C LYS A 241 5.00 15.41 -6.36
N MET A 242 4.11 14.55 -5.87
CA MET A 242 2.70 14.49 -6.26
C MET A 242 1.78 14.19 -5.07
N GLY A 243 0.51 14.55 -5.21
CA GLY A 243 -0.54 14.24 -4.24
C GLY A 243 -1.86 13.90 -4.93
N VAL A 244 -2.51 12.83 -4.49
CA VAL A 244 -3.80 12.38 -5.04
C VAL A 244 -4.95 12.57 -4.05
N THR A 245 -6.13 12.83 -4.60
CA THR A 245 -7.35 13.13 -3.85
C THR A 245 -8.45 12.11 -4.13
N THR A 246 -9.67 12.36 -3.66
CA THR A 246 -10.86 11.60 -4.06
C THR A 246 -11.75 12.37 -5.04
N GLU A 247 -11.28 13.53 -5.54
CA GLU A 247 -12.02 14.29 -6.56
C GLU A 247 -12.13 13.46 -7.83
N PRO A 248 -13.34 13.34 -8.42
CA PRO A 248 -13.55 12.48 -9.57
C PRO A 248 -12.90 13.06 -10.83
N GLY A 249 -12.26 12.20 -11.61
CA GLY A 249 -11.80 12.53 -12.96
C GLY A 249 -10.40 12.01 -13.28
N ALA A 250 -9.95 12.28 -14.51
CA ALA A 250 -8.57 12.09 -14.91
C ALA A 250 -7.66 13.09 -14.19
N ALA A 251 -6.45 12.64 -13.85
CA ALA A 251 -5.40 13.51 -13.36
C ALA A 251 -4.82 14.34 -14.52
N SER A 252 -4.57 15.62 -14.27
CA SER A 252 -3.86 16.54 -15.16
C SER A 252 -3.04 17.50 -14.30
N SER A 253 -1.87 17.93 -14.78
CA SER A 253 -1.04 18.92 -14.08
C SER A 253 -1.73 20.28 -13.90
N GLU A 254 -2.78 20.57 -14.69
CA GLU A 254 -3.62 21.76 -14.55
C GLU A 254 -4.38 21.82 -13.21
N GLN A 255 -4.60 20.66 -12.57
CA GLN A 255 -5.20 20.59 -11.23
C GLN A 255 -4.23 21.02 -10.13
N GLY A 256 -2.92 21.09 -10.44
CA GLY A 256 -1.83 21.15 -9.48
C GLY A 256 -1.33 19.75 -9.12
N MET A 257 0.01 19.58 -9.06
CA MET A 257 0.65 18.28 -8.84
C MET A 257 0.29 17.64 -7.49
N TYR A 258 -0.18 18.42 -6.51
CA TYR A 258 -0.57 17.95 -5.18
C TYR A 258 -2.06 17.71 -5.01
N THR A 259 -2.84 17.77 -6.09
CA THR A 259 -4.31 17.69 -6.06
C THR A 259 -4.88 16.88 -7.21
N LEU A 260 -4.15 15.85 -7.64
CA LEU A 260 -4.53 15.02 -8.78
C LEU A 260 -5.83 14.25 -8.50
N HIS A 261 -6.73 14.27 -9.49
CA HIS A 261 -8.02 13.58 -9.43
C HIS A 261 -7.85 12.07 -9.64
N ARG A 262 -8.86 11.30 -9.21
CA ARG A 262 -8.88 9.84 -9.38
C ARG A 262 -10.25 9.34 -9.84
N ILE A 263 -10.26 8.17 -10.47
CA ILE A 263 -11.46 7.44 -10.86
C ILE A 263 -11.73 6.38 -9.79
N ARG A 264 -12.79 6.58 -9.00
CA ARG A 264 -13.21 5.60 -7.99
C ARG A 264 -13.71 4.33 -8.66
N ILE A 265 -13.15 3.18 -8.26
CA ILE A 265 -13.71 1.88 -8.62
C ILE A 265 -14.52 1.33 -7.45
N THR A 266 -15.75 0.94 -7.72
CA THR A 266 -16.69 0.35 -6.75
C THR A 266 -17.13 -1.03 -7.23
N PRO A 267 -17.48 -1.96 -6.33
CA PRO A 267 -17.94 -3.29 -6.72
C PRO A 267 -19.23 -3.25 -7.54
N GLY A 268 -19.46 -4.31 -8.32
CA GLY A 268 -20.62 -4.43 -9.21
C GLY A 268 -20.45 -3.68 -10.53
N MET A 269 -19.23 -3.22 -10.83
CA MET A 269 -18.91 -2.55 -12.07
C MET A 269 -18.80 -3.59 -13.20
N SER A 270 -19.56 -3.41 -14.28
CA SER A 270 -19.39 -4.24 -15.47
C SER A 270 -18.08 -3.89 -16.17
N THR A 271 -17.47 -4.87 -16.84
CA THR A 271 -16.25 -4.63 -17.65
C THR A 271 -16.45 -3.54 -18.71
N GLN A 272 -17.64 -3.43 -19.28
CA GLN A 272 -17.96 -2.36 -20.24
C GLN A 272 -17.96 -0.99 -19.58
N TRP A 273 -18.59 -0.86 -18.40
CA TRP A 273 -18.61 0.40 -17.67
C TRP A 273 -17.21 0.79 -17.17
N PHE A 274 -16.45 -0.18 -16.67
CA PHE A 274 -15.04 0.01 -16.33
C PHE A 274 -14.24 0.55 -17.52
N GLY A 275 -14.35 -0.08 -18.69
CA GLY A 275 -13.66 0.36 -19.90
C GLY A 275 -14.01 1.81 -20.29
N GLN A 276 -15.29 2.17 -20.26
CA GLN A 276 -15.74 3.54 -20.55
C GLN A 276 -15.16 4.57 -19.59
N LEU A 277 -15.05 4.25 -18.30
CA LEU A 277 -14.42 5.15 -17.31
C LEU A 277 -12.94 5.37 -17.62
N VAL A 278 -12.21 4.30 -17.95
CA VAL A 278 -10.78 4.37 -18.27
C VAL A 278 -10.54 5.15 -19.57
N GLU A 279 -11.33 4.89 -20.62
CA GLU A 279 -11.25 5.58 -21.91
C GLU A 279 -11.54 7.08 -21.78
N ASN A 280 -12.61 7.44 -21.08
CA ASN A 280 -12.96 8.84 -20.80
C ASN A 280 -11.89 9.56 -19.96
N GLY A 281 -11.05 8.82 -19.23
CA GLY A 281 -9.95 9.38 -18.47
C GLY A 281 -8.67 9.60 -19.28
N ASN A 282 -8.53 8.96 -20.44
CA ASN A 282 -7.39 9.15 -21.35
C ASN A 282 -7.58 10.30 -22.34
N HIS A 283 -8.81 10.78 -22.50
CA HIS A 283 -9.21 11.91 -23.35
C HIS A 283 -9.65 13.10 -22.49
#